data_AF-A0A7W3SUP0-F1
#
_entry.id   AF-A0A7W3SUP0-F1
#
_cell.length_a   1.000
_cell.length_b   1.000
_cell.length_c   1.000
_cell.angle_alpha   90.00
_cell.angle_beta   90.00
_cell.angle_gamma   90.00
#
_symmetry.space_group_name_H-M   'P 1'
#
loop_
_entity.id
_entity.type
_entity.pdbx_description
1 polymer ?
#
loop_
_entity_poly.entity_id
_entity_poly.type
_entity_poly.pdbx_seq_one_letter_code
_entity_poly.pdbx_strand_id
1 'polypeptide(L)'
;MIKSYYKETAMEEWVEKLFFTIGIVKPEDMDIHFIADRLNIEIVYSKCRPFSDVNKKVIFLNKRDKEPISRFMFYHELCHMLRHAGDQRLLSELFIEGQEIEANHFAMYASMPFYMISELEMPERTDLAVQYLTEVFNVPRSLAKKRLEQILRRIAQGMLDEQSIKVNFDVANNYKEESIKESYVIYSYHDYTDDVSGPSQLIVHVSDSILSSTSDFSIDVSGSFERLDIEEAIKFNYTSLKPNDLYCRNGHIYINFDILRLKYGKLHNRLVIQMKDIEEIVKYEYEIANF
;
A
#
# COMPACT_ATOMS: atom_id res chain seq x y z
N MET A 1 3.46 6.72 18.48
CA MET A 1 4.15 7.37 17.33
C MET A 1 3.82 6.72 15.98
N ILE A 2 3.48 5.43 15.90
CA ILE A 2 3.10 4.72 14.65
C ILE A 2 1.77 5.25 14.05
N LYS A 3 0.80 5.58 14.91
CA LYS A 3 -0.56 5.97 14.52
C LYS A 3 -0.68 7.29 13.74
N SER A 4 0.30 8.19 13.82
CA SER A 4 0.19 9.53 13.22
C SER A 4 0.40 9.55 11.70
N TYR A 5 1.07 8.53 11.17
CA TYR A 5 1.47 8.48 9.76
C TYR A 5 0.73 7.43 8.95
N TYR A 6 0.17 6.42 9.61
CA TYR A 6 -0.62 5.41 8.92
C TYR A 6 -2.02 5.94 8.64
N LYS A 7 -2.46 5.86 7.38
CA LYS A 7 -3.85 6.07 6.99
C LYS A 7 -4.45 4.72 6.62
N GLU A 8 -5.51 4.33 7.33
CA GLU A 8 -6.25 3.11 7.04
C GLU A 8 -6.94 3.23 5.68
N THR A 9 -7.03 2.11 4.96
CA THR A 9 -7.86 2.03 3.75
C THR A 9 -9.33 1.95 4.10
N ALA A 10 -10.20 2.23 3.12
CA ALA A 10 -11.64 2.03 3.27
C ALA A 10 -12.00 0.58 3.69
N MET A 11 -11.21 -0.42 3.27
CA MET A 11 -11.42 -1.81 3.67
C MET A 11 -11.04 -2.05 5.13
N GLU A 12 -9.93 -1.47 5.61
CA GLU A 12 -9.53 -1.56 7.01
C GLU A 12 -10.52 -0.87 7.94
N GLU A 13 -10.96 0.34 7.59
CA GLU A 13 -12.00 1.03 8.35
C GLU A 13 -13.31 0.24 8.38
N TRP A 14 -13.65 -0.44 7.29
CA TRP A 14 -14.84 -1.29 7.22
C TRP A 14 -14.70 -2.51 8.14
N VAL A 15 -13.53 -3.17 8.13
CA VAL A 15 -13.21 -4.28 9.03
C VAL A 15 -13.26 -3.82 10.48
N GLU A 16 -12.67 -2.68 10.80
CA GLU A 16 -12.69 -2.07 12.13
C GLU A 16 -14.14 -1.86 12.60
N LYS A 17 -14.97 -1.19 11.80
CA LYS A 17 -16.40 -0.95 12.10
C LYS A 17 -17.16 -2.25 12.30
N LEU A 18 -16.93 -3.25 11.45
CA LEU A 18 -17.53 -4.58 11.58
C LEU A 18 -17.15 -5.21 12.93
N PHE A 19 -15.86 -5.27 13.22
CA PHE A 19 -15.30 -5.92 14.40
C PHE A 19 -15.78 -5.26 15.70
N PHE A 20 -15.76 -3.93 15.78
CA PHE A 20 -16.33 -3.22 16.92
C PHE A 20 -17.84 -3.50 17.10
N THR A 21 -18.59 -3.57 16.00
CA THR A 21 -20.04 -3.88 16.04
C THR A 21 -20.30 -5.28 16.62
N ILE A 22 -19.43 -6.24 16.33
CA ILE A 22 -19.50 -7.59 16.89
C ILE A 22 -18.67 -7.76 18.18
N GLY A 23 -18.17 -6.68 18.76
CA GLY A 23 -17.49 -6.69 20.07
C GLY A 23 -16.07 -7.27 20.06
N ILE A 24 -15.39 -7.25 18.90
CA ILE A 24 -13.98 -7.60 18.75
C ILE A 24 -13.17 -6.32 18.88
N VAL A 25 -12.36 -6.20 19.94
CA VAL A 25 -11.64 -4.96 20.27
C VAL A 25 -10.13 -5.17 20.38
N LYS A 26 -9.67 -6.35 20.80
CA LYS A 26 -8.26 -6.67 20.99
C LYS A 26 -7.92 -8.06 20.43
N PRO A 27 -6.63 -8.39 20.21
CA PRO A 27 -6.24 -9.66 19.58
C PRO A 27 -6.82 -10.90 20.24
N GLU A 28 -6.98 -10.89 21.56
CA GLU A 28 -7.53 -12.01 22.34
C GLU A 28 -9.01 -12.28 22.03
N ASP A 29 -9.73 -11.31 21.49
CA ASP A 29 -11.13 -11.47 21.11
C ASP A 29 -11.29 -12.19 19.76
N MET A 30 -10.21 -12.32 18.96
CA MET A 30 -10.27 -12.80 17.58
C MET A 30 -10.41 -14.33 17.43
N ASP A 31 -11.45 -14.90 18.04
CA ASP A 31 -11.90 -16.26 17.80
C ASP A 31 -12.82 -16.31 16.57
N ILE A 32 -12.45 -17.10 15.57
CA ILE A 32 -13.24 -17.26 14.34
C ILE A 32 -14.63 -17.85 14.60
N HIS A 33 -14.78 -18.68 15.63
CA HIS A 33 -16.08 -19.25 16.00
C HIS A 33 -16.99 -18.19 16.62
N PHE A 34 -16.44 -17.32 17.46
CA PHE A 34 -17.18 -16.20 18.01
C PHE A 34 -17.59 -15.20 16.92
N ILE A 35 -16.66 -14.88 16.00
CA ILE A 35 -16.97 -14.00 14.85
C ILE A 35 -18.09 -14.60 14.01
N ALA A 36 -18.01 -15.90 13.68
CA ALA A 36 -19.02 -16.58 12.88
C ALA A 36 -20.39 -16.59 13.57
N ASP A 37 -20.45 -16.91 14.86
CA ASP A 37 -21.68 -16.90 15.66
C ASP A 37 -22.34 -15.51 15.67
N ARG A 38 -21.56 -14.45 15.91
CA ARG A 38 -22.04 -13.06 15.93
C ARG A 38 -22.55 -12.59 14.57
N LEU A 39 -22.10 -13.20 13.48
CA LEU A 39 -22.55 -12.94 12.12
C LEU A 39 -23.63 -13.92 11.64
N ASN A 40 -24.07 -14.85 12.50
CA ASN A 40 -25.01 -15.92 12.17
C ASN A 40 -24.52 -16.76 10.97
N ILE A 41 -23.25 -17.19 11.06
CA ILE A 41 -22.54 -18.01 10.08
C ILE A 41 -22.12 -19.32 10.76
N GLU A 42 -22.40 -20.46 10.13
CA GLU A 42 -21.94 -21.76 10.58
C GLU A 42 -20.53 -22.06 10.04
N ILE A 43 -19.66 -22.67 10.85
CA ILE A 43 -18.36 -23.19 10.40
C ILE A 43 -18.43 -24.72 10.34
N VAL A 44 -18.12 -25.29 9.17
CA VAL A 44 -18.07 -26.75 8.96
C VAL A 44 -16.67 -27.20 8.56
N TYR A 45 -16.08 -28.11 9.34
CA TYR A 45 -14.80 -28.71 9.00
C TYR A 45 -14.97 -29.96 8.12
N SER A 46 -14.45 -29.90 6.89
CA SER A 46 -14.57 -30.97 5.89
C SER A 46 -13.22 -31.36 5.28
N LYS A 47 -13.18 -32.33 4.36
CA LYS A 47 -11.95 -32.67 3.60
C LYS A 47 -11.85 -31.90 2.27
N CYS A 48 -12.79 -30.99 2.00
CA CYS A 48 -12.81 -30.21 0.77
C CYS A 48 -11.87 -28.99 0.88
N ARG A 49 -11.59 -28.36 -0.27
CA ARG A 49 -11.02 -27.01 -0.28
C ARG A 49 -11.96 -26.06 0.47
N PRO A 50 -11.45 -25.02 1.15
CA PRO A 50 -12.31 -24.02 1.75
C PRO A 50 -13.21 -23.35 0.70
N PHE A 51 -14.45 -23.07 1.10
CA PHE A 51 -15.42 -22.31 0.32
C PHE A 51 -16.57 -21.85 1.22
N SER A 52 -17.38 -20.91 0.75
CA SER A 52 -18.57 -20.41 1.44
C SER A 52 -19.85 -20.61 0.62
N ASP A 53 -20.98 -20.80 1.31
CA ASP A 53 -22.32 -20.82 0.72
C ASP A 53 -23.16 -19.72 1.36
N VAL A 54 -23.30 -18.60 0.63
CA VAL A 54 -24.01 -17.39 1.09
C VAL A 54 -25.47 -17.68 1.42
N ASN A 55 -26.14 -18.56 0.67
CA ASN A 55 -27.55 -18.86 0.86
C ASN A 55 -27.80 -19.62 2.17
N LYS A 56 -26.87 -20.50 2.54
CA LYS A 56 -26.95 -21.28 3.78
C LYS A 56 -26.23 -20.64 4.95
N LYS A 57 -25.53 -19.54 4.72
CA LYS A 57 -24.67 -18.86 5.70
C LYS A 57 -23.67 -19.82 6.36
N VAL A 58 -22.92 -20.54 5.56
CA VAL A 58 -21.93 -21.52 6.05
C VAL A 58 -20.59 -21.32 5.37
N ILE A 59 -19.52 -21.43 6.16
CA ILE A 59 -18.13 -21.48 5.70
C ILE A 59 -17.61 -22.90 5.93
N PHE A 60 -17.12 -23.52 4.86
CA PHE A 60 -16.42 -24.79 4.92
C PHE A 60 -14.92 -24.55 5.05
N LEU A 61 -14.31 -25.14 6.06
CA LEU A 61 -12.86 -25.12 6.27
C LEU A 61 -12.29 -26.52 6.10
N ASN A 62 -11.05 -26.61 5.62
CA ASN A 62 -10.39 -27.89 5.49
C ASN A 62 -9.87 -28.36 6.85
N LYS A 63 -10.40 -29.49 7.32
CA LYS A 63 -10.08 -30.09 8.62
C LYS A 63 -8.63 -30.58 8.78
N ARG A 64 -7.86 -30.58 7.70
CA ARG A 64 -6.43 -30.96 7.69
C ARG A 64 -5.50 -29.76 7.81
N ASP A 65 -6.02 -28.55 7.65
CA ASP A 65 -5.20 -27.35 7.72
C ASP A 65 -4.79 -27.08 9.17
N LYS A 66 -3.57 -26.57 9.34
CA LYS A 66 -3.13 -26.06 10.63
C LYS A 66 -3.94 -24.82 10.97
N GLU A 67 -4.16 -24.60 12.27
CA GLU A 67 -5.00 -23.51 12.76
C GLU A 67 -4.68 -22.13 12.14
N PRO A 68 -3.42 -21.67 12.00
CA PRO A 68 -3.14 -20.38 11.36
C PRO A 68 -3.62 -20.30 9.91
N ILE A 69 -3.51 -21.40 9.15
CA ILE A 69 -3.97 -21.48 7.77
C ILE A 69 -5.50 -21.50 7.75
N SER A 70 -6.14 -22.30 8.61
CA SER A 70 -7.59 -22.36 8.72
C SER A 70 -8.20 -21.00 9.09
N ARG A 71 -7.54 -20.22 9.95
CA ARG A 71 -7.95 -18.86 10.32
C ARG A 71 -7.85 -17.89 9.14
N PHE A 72 -6.75 -17.92 8.40
CA PHE A 72 -6.63 -17.11 7.18
C PHE A 72 -7.73 -17.46 6.16
N MET A 73 -7.96 -18.75 5.91
CA MET A 73 -9.01 -19.19 5.01
C MET A 73 -10.41 -18.81 5.50
N PHE A 74 -10.67 -18.82 6.81
CA PHE A 74 -11.92 -18.31 7.36
C PHE A 74 -12.18 -16.86 6.97
N TYR A 75 -11.19 -15.96 7.14
CA TYR A 75 -11.37 -14.56 6.76
C TYR A 75 -11.49 -14.37 5.23
N HIS A 76 -10.80 -15.18 4.43
CA HIS A 76 -10.94 -15.20 2.98
C HIS A 76 -12.39 -15.52 2.57
N GLU A 77 -12.93 -16.63 3.09
CA GLU A 77 -14.31 -17.03 2.84
C GLU A 77 -15.35 -16.05 3.41
N LEU A 78 -15.03 -15.41 4.54
CA LEU A 78 -15.86 -14.37 5.11
C LEU A 78 -15.98 -13.17 4.16
N CYS A 79 -14.91 -12.81 3.43
CA CYS A 79 -14.97 -11.77 2.40
C CYS A 79 -15.99 -12.13 1.32
N HIS A 80 -15.91 -13.35 0.78
CA HIS A 80 -16.86 -13.82 -0.23
C HIS A 80 -18.30 -13.71 0.26
N MET A 81 -18.57 -14.06 1.51
CA MET A 81 -19.90 -13.97 2.09
C MET A 81 -20.40 -12.53 2.28
N LEU A 82 -19.54 -11.62 2.71
CA LEU A 82 -19.95 -10.27 3.11
C LEU A 82 -19.90 -9.26 1.97
N ARG A 83 -19.06 -9.49 0.95
CA ARG A 83 -18.72 -8.47 -0.04
C ARG A 83 -18.96 -8.88 -1.49
N HIS A 84 -18.97 -10.19 -1.79
CA HIS A 84 -19.09 -10.65 -3.17
C HIS A 84 -20.51 -11.16 -3.47
N ALA A 85 -20.93 -10.96 -4.72
CA ALA A 85 -22.19 -11.44 -5.25
C ALA A 85 -21.97 -12.10 -6.62
N GLY A 86 -22.90 -12.97 -7.00
CA GLY A 86 -22.82 -13.75 -8.24
C GLY A 86 -22.23 -15.14 -8.03
N ASP A 87 -22.48 -16.01 -9.01
CA ASP A 87 -21.93 -17.36 -9.04
C ASP A 87 -20.59 -17.31 -9.80
N GLN A 88 -19.47 -17.54 -9.12
CA GLN A 88 -18.14 -17.53 -9.74
C GLN A 88 -18.03 -18.51 -10.93
N ARG A 89 -18.88 -19.53 -11.04
CA ARG A 89 -18.93 -20.43 -12.20
C ARG A 89 -19.48 -19.79 -13.46
N LEU A 90 -20.16 -18.64 -13.31
CA LEU A 90 -20.86 -17.89 -14.36
C LEU A 90 -20.21 -16.52 -14.63
N LEU A 91 -19.33 -16.05 -13.74
CA LEU A 91 -18.59 -14.79 -13.91
C LEU A 91 -17.45 -14.94 -14.91
N SER A 92 -17.05 -13.84 -15.55
CA SER A 92 -15.84 -13.85 -16.37
C SER A 92 -14.59 -13.91 -15.50
N GLU A 93 -13.51 -14.41 -16.06
CA GLU A 93 -12.23 -14.64 -15.38
C GLU A 93 -11.71 -13.38 -14.66
N LEU A 94 -11.78 -12.21 -15.30
CA LEU A 94 -11.34 -10.94 -14.71
C LEU A 94 -12.14 -10.56 -13.46
N PHE A 95 -13.45 -10.85 -13.42
CA PHE A 95 -14.26 -10.59 -12.23
C PHE A 95 -13.93 -11.56 -11.09
N ILE A 96 -13.61 -12.82 -11.42
CA ILE A 96 -13.19 -13.81 -10.43
C ILE A 96 -11.84 -13.39 -9.84
N GLU A 97 -10.86 -13.02 -10.67
CA GLU A 97 -9.55 -12.55 -10.21
C GLU A 97 -9.68 -11.33 -9.28
N GLY A 98 -10.50 -10.35 -9.65
CA GLY A 98 -10.75 -9.18 -8.80
C GLY A 98 -11.31 -9.57 -7.43
N GLN A 99 -12.27 -10.50 -7.37
CA GLN A 99 -12.81 -11.00 -6.10
C GLN A 99 -11.78 -11.76 -5.27
N GLU A 100 -10.94 -12.60 -5.88
CA GLU A 100 -9.90 -13.33 -5.14
C GLU A 100 -8.81 -12.38 -4.60
N ILE A 101 -8.44 -11.34 -5.35
CA ILE A 101 -7.53 -10.29 -4.89
C ILE A 101 -8.13 -9.55 -3.69
N GLU A 102 -9.39 -9.13 -3.80
CA GLU A 102 -10.11 -8.45 -2.71
C GLU A 102 -10.21 -9.34 -1.46
N ALA A 103 -10.55 -10.62 -1.63
CA ALA A 103 -10.64 -11.59 -0.53
C ALA A 103 -9.30 -11.80 0.18
N ASN A 104 -8.19 -11.86 -0.56
CA ASN A 104 -6.85 -11.96 0.01
C ASN A 104 -6.47 -10.72 0.83
N HIS A 105 -6.80 -9.52 0.33
CA HIS A 105 -6.58 -8.27 1.05
C HIS A 105 -7.44 -8.18 2.31
N PHE A 106 -8.72 -8.51 2.18
CA PHE A 106 -9.63 -8.59 3.31
C PHE A 106 -9.12 -9.55 4.39
N ALA A 107 -8.71 -10.77 4.00
CA ALA A 107 -8.21 -11.76 4.93
C ALA A 107 -6.95 -11.29 5.68
N MET A 108 -6.06 -10.57 5.01
CA MET A 108 -4.88 -9.97 5.63
C MET A 108 -5.26 -8.87 6.65
N TYR A 109 -6.21 -7.98 6.32
CA TYR A 109 -6.66 -6.92 7.22
C TYR A 109 -7.47 -7.44 8.40
N ALA A 110 -8.41 -8.36 8.15
CA ALA A 110 -9.27 -8.94 9.18
C ALA A 110 -8.51 -9.87 10.14
N SER A 111 -7.49 -10.59 9.65
CA SER A 111 -6.66 -11.44 10.51
C SER A 111 -5.61 -10.67 11.32
N MET A 112 -5.32 -9.41 10.96
CA MET A 112 -4.36 -8.55 11.65
C MET A 112 -4.78 -7.06 11.51
N PRO A 113 -5.85 -6.63 12.21
CA PRO A 113 -6.36 -5.27 12.07
C PRO A 113 -5.35 -4.23 12.56
N PHE A 114 -5.22 -3.12 11.82
CA PHE A 114 -4.22 -2.09 12.15
C PHE A 114 -4.50 -1.44 13.51
N TYR A 115 -5.78 -1.14 13.82
CA TYR A 115 -6.15 -0.57 15.11
C TYR A 115 -5.65 -1.42 16.29
N MET A 116 -5.65 -2.75 16.19
CA MET A 116 -5.09 -3.63 17.22
C MET A 116 -3.56 -3.58 17.25
N ILE A 117 -2.91 -3.68 16.07
CA ILE A 117 -1.44 -3.63 15.96
C ILE A 117 -0.89 -2.31 16.54
N SER A 118 -1.60 -1.21 16.30
CA SER A 118 -1.18 0.13 16.71
C SER A 118 -1.09 0.32 18.23
N GLU A 119 -1.75 -0.56 19.00
CA GLU A 119 -1.75 -0.57 20.46
C GLU A 119 -0.73 -1.58 21.05
N LEU A 120 -0.04 -2.36 20.22
CA LEU A 120 0.96 -3.32 20.66
C LEU A 120 2.34 -2.66 20.90
N GLU A 121 3.04 -3.13 21.93
CA GLU A 121 4.45 -2.83 22.15
C GLU A 121 5.32 -3.70 21.24
N MET A 122 5.56 -3.21 20.02
CA MET A 122 6.27 -3.95 18.99
C MET A 122 7.78 -4.04 19.25
N PRO A 123 8.42 -5.23 19.10
CA PRO A 123 9.87 -5.36 19.12
C PRO A 123 10.53 -4.51 18.01
N GLU A 124 11.67 -3.89 18.30
CA GLU A 124 12.41 -3.07 17.32
C GLU A 124 12.96 -3.89 16.15
N ARG A 125 13.37 -5.14 16.43
CA ARG A 125 13.92 -6.03 15.42
C ARG A 125 12.81 -6.63 14.56
N THR A 126 12.91 -6.45 13.25
CA THR A 126 11.92 -6.92 12.27
C THR A 126 11.63 -8.42 12.37
N ASP A 127 12.65 -9.26 12.57
CA ASP A 127 12.46 -10.71 12.69
C ASP A 127 11.66 -11.11 13.95
N LEU A 128 11.92 -10.42 15.07
CA LEU A 128 11.18 -10.59 16.32
C LEU A 128 9.78 -10.01 16.23
N ALA A 129 9.60 -8.86 15.55
CA ALA A 129 8.29 -8.27 15.31
C ALA A 129 7.39 -9.19 14.47
N VAL A 130 7.94 -9.81 13.41
CA VAL A 130 7.20 -10.80 12.60
C VAL A 130 6.81 -12.01 13.44
N GLN A 131 7.73 -12.53 14.26
CA GLN A 131 7.43 -13.64 15.16
C GLN A 131 6.33 -13.27 16.15
N TYR A 132 6.45 -12.10 16.78
CA TYR A 132 5.48 -11.58 17.74
C TYR A 132 4.07 -11.46 17.12
N LEU A 133 3.93 -10.87 15.93
CA LEU A 133 2.65 -10.80 15.23
C LEU A 133 2.09 -12.17 14.85
N THR A 134 2.96 -13.10 14.45
CA THR A 134 2.58 -14.49 14.14
C THR A 134 1.91 -15.15 15.34
N GLU A 135 2.48 -14.95 16.54
CA GLU A 135 2.01 -15.51 17.80
C GLU A 135 0.74 -14.81 18.30
N VAL A 136 0.73 -13.47 18.33
CA VAL A 136 -0.39 -12.66 18.84
C VAL A 136 -1.67 -12.88 18.03
N PHE A 137 -1.57 -12.89 16.70
CA PHE A 137 -2.76 -13.00 15.84
C PHE A 137 -3.05 -14.44 15.38
N ASN A 138 -2.16 -15.39 15.72
CA ASN A 138 -2.21 -16.79 15.31
C ASN A 138 -2.38 -16.95 13.79
N VAL A 139 -1.44 -16.40 13.02
CA VAL A 139 -1.44 -16.36 11.55
C VAL A 139 -0.19 -17.00 10.97
N PRO A 140 -0.15 -17.38 9.67
CA PRO A 140 1.08 -17.85 9.05
C PRO A 140 2.17 -16.78 9.09
N ARG A 141 3.42 -17.17 9.38
CA ARG A 141 4.56 -16.23 9.46
C ARG A 141 4.75 -15.40 8.19
N SER A 142 4.48 -15.98 7.01
CA SER A 142 4.53 -15.27 5.73
C SER A 142 3.50 -14.13 5.66
N LEU A 143 2.31 -14.33 6.20
CA LEU A 143 1.25 -13.32 6.26
C LEU A 143 1.64 -12.20 7.23
N ALA A 144 2.12 -12.54 8.43
CA ALA A 144 2.61 -11.57 9.41
C ALA A 144 3.74 -10.69 8.84
N LYS A 145 4.70 -11.31 8.13
CA LYS A 145 5.74 -10.57 7.41
C LYS A 145 5.15 -9.62 6.37
N LYS A 146 4.26 -10.12 5.50
CA LYS A 146 3.62 -9.30 4.45
C LYS A 146 2.89 -8.09 5.06
N ARG A 147 2.13 -8.31 6.15
CA ARG A 147 1.36 -7.25 6.84
C ARG A 147 2.26 -6.25 7.55
N LEU A 148 3.32 -6.69 8.23
CA LEU A 148 4.26 -5.77 8.87
C LEU A 148 4.96 -4.89 7.82
N GLU A 149 5.49 -5.50 6.76
CA GLU A 149 6.13 -4.75 5.67
C GLU A 149 5.16 -3.73 5.08
N GLN A 150 3.90 -4.15 4.82
CA GLN A 150 2.83 -3.29 4.36
C GLN A 150 2.64 -2.05 5.25
N ILE A 151 2.55 -2.27 6.56
CA ILE A 151 2.34 -1.22 7.54
C ILE A 151 3.49 -0.22 7.52
N LEU A 152 4.72 -0.73 7.54
CA LEU A 152 5.92 0.10 7.48
C LEU A 152 5.97 0.94 6.20
N ARG A 153 5.58 0.40 5.03
CA ARG A 153 5.55 1.19 3.78
C ARG A 153 4.56 2.34 3.85
N ARG A 154 3.35 2.08 4.38
CA ARG A 154 2.31 3.11 4.49
C ARG A 154 2.66 4.18 5.53
N ILE A 155 3.33 3.80 6.61
CA ILE A 155 3.91 4.76 7.57
C ILE A 155 4.95 5.63 6.87
N ALA A 156 5.90 5.01 6.16
CA ALA A 156 6.91 5.75 5.40
C ALA A 156 6.26 6.69 4.37
N GLN A 157 5.22 6.23 3.68
CA GLN A 157 4.46 7.05 2.75
C GLN A 157 3.81 8.24 3.46
N GLY A 158 3.12 8.01 4.58
CA GLY A 158 2.50 9.09 5.34
C GLY A 158 3.52 10.08 5.92
N MET A 159 4.73 9.62 6.25
CA MET A 159 5.84 10.50 6.64
C MET A 159 6.29 11.36 5.46
N LEU A 160 6.45 10.78 4.26
CA LEU A 160 6.80 11.53 3.04
C LEU A 160 5.71 12.55 2.67
N ASP A 161 4.44 12.15 2.78
CA ASP A 161 3.31 13.05 2.56
C ASP A 161 3.31 14.20 3.58
N GLU A 162 3.50 13.92 4.86
CA GLU A 162 3.56 14.96 5.90
C GLU A 162 4.78 15.87 5.71
N GLN A 163 5.94 15.32 5.36
CA GLN A 163 7.13 16.10 5.05
C GLN A 163 6.90 16.98 3.82
N SER A 164 6.23 16.49 2.77
CA SER A 164 5.89 17.33 1.61
C SER A 164 4.95 18.49 2.00
N ILE A 165 4.09 18.29 3.00
CA ILE A 165 3.22 19.32 3.56
C ILE A 165 4.02 20.28 4.46
N LYS A 166 4.88 19.77 5.34
CA LYS A 166 5.70 20.57 6.28
C LYS A 166 6.83 21.31 5.60
N VAL A 167 7.45 20.76 4.56
CA VAL A 167 8.46 21.44 3.72
C VAL A 167 7.83 22.62 2.97
N ASN A 168 6.52 22.59 2.69
CA ASN A 168 5.80 23.78 2.23
C ASN A 168 5.61 24.87 3.32
N PHE A 169 5.80 24.54 4.61
CA PHE A 169 5.62 25.46 5.73
C PHE A 169 6.93 25.87 6.45
N ASP A 170 7.93 25.00 6.53
CA ASP A 170 9.16 25.20 7.32
C ASP A 170 10.39 24.68 6.56
N VAL A 171 11.25 25.58 6.08
CA VAL A 171 12.59 25.20 5.63
C VAL A 171 13.54 25.15 6.84
N ALA A 172 14.21 24.01 7.08
CA ALA A 172 15.67 23.87 7.32
C ALA A 172 16.14 22.63 8.15
N ASN A 173 17.05 21.83 7.54
CA ASN A 173 18.20 21.06 8.09
C ASN A 173 18.03 19.74 8.88
N ASN A 174 18.48 18.61 8.29
CA ASN A 174 19.79 17.96 8.52
C ASN A 174 19.90 16.57 7.82
N TYR A 175 19.72 16.52 6.50
CA TYR A 175 19.98 15.30 5.71
C TYR A 175 21.05 15.62 4.65
N LYS A 176 21.98 14.69 4.43
CA LYS A 176 23.04 14.85 3.43
C LYS A 176 22.43 14.77 2.03
N GLU A 177 22.41 15.88 1.32
CA GLU A 177 22.23 15.86 -0.13
C GLU A 177 23.47 15.20 -0.73
N GLU A 178 23.30 13.99 -1.27
CA GLU A 178 24.35 13.32 -2.02
C GLU A 178 24.32 13.83 -3.46
N SER A 179 25.45 14.39 -3.91
CA SER A 179 25.66 14.75 -5.30
C SER A 179 25.90 13.48 -6.11
N ILE A 180 25.20 13.31 -7.24
CA ILE A 180 25.46 12.24 -8.20
C ILE A 180 26.39 12.71 -9.32
N LYS A 181 27.14 11.77 -9.90
CA LYS A 181 28.01 12.05 -11.07
C LYS A 181 27.23 11.98 -12.37
N GLU A 182 26.23 11.13 -12.42
CA GLU A 182 25.26 11.02 -13.48
C GLU A 182 24.39 12.28 -13.57
N SER A 183 23.85 12.55 -14.76
CA SER A 183 22.89 13.64 -14.95
C SER A 183 21.68 13.50 -14.02
N TYR A 184 21.07 12.31 -14.01
CA TYR A 184 20.00 11.92 -13.09
C TYR A 184 19.90 10.39 -12.98
N VAL A 185 19.23 9.90 -11.93
CA VAL A 185 18.88 8.49 -11.70
C VAL A 185 17.40 8.41 -11.31
N ILE A 186 16.67 7.42 -11.82
CA ILE A 186 15.27 7.17 -11.45
C ILE A 186 15.18 5.87 -10.67
N TYR A 187 14.49 5.93 -9.53
CA TYR A 187 14.16 4.76 -8.73
C TYR A 187 12.65 4.52 -8.75
N SER A 188 12.26 3.25 -8.74
CA SER A 188 10.89 2.82 -8.53
C SER A 188 10.61 2.63 -7.04
N TYR A 189 9.49 3.18 -6.57
CA TYR A 189 8.95 2.89 -5.26
C TYR A 189 7.56 2.26 -5.41
N HIS A 190 7.37 1.10 -4.79
CA HIS A 190 6.16 0.30 -4.93
C HIS A 190 5.34 0.30 -3.63
N ASP A 191 4.10 0.81 -3.71
CA ASP A 191 3.08 0.63 -2.69
C ASP A 191 2.22 -0.59 -3.07
N TYR A 192 2.63 -1.78 -2.61
CA TYR A 192 1.90 -3.06 -2.82
C TYR A 192 0.58 -3.16 -2.04
N THR A 193 -0.09 -2.05 -1.84
CA THR A 193 -1.28 -1.93 -0.99
C THR A 193 -2.43 -1.22 -1.68
N ASP A 194 -2.13 -0.63 -2.82
CA ASP A 194 -3.06 -0.36 -3.91
C ASP A 194 -2.99 -1.57 -4.87
N ASP A 195 -4.11 -1.94 -5.49
CA ASP A 195 -4.25 -3.08 -6.44
C ASP A 195 -3.50 -2.84 -7.78
N VAL A 196 -2.31 -2.25 -7.73
CA VAL A 196 -1.58 -1.76 -8.90
C VAL A 196 -0.32 -2.62 -9.11
N SER A 197 -0.14 -3.13 -10.33
CA SER A 197 0.98 -4.01 -10.70
C SER A 197 2.32 -3.28 -10.89
N GLY A 198 2.32 -1.95 -10.84
CA GLY A 198 3.44 -1.07 -11.14
C GLY A 198 4.05 -0.37 -9.91
N PRO A 199 5.06 0.50 -10.12
CA PRO A 199 5.53 1.42 -9.09
C PRO A 199 4.41 2.43 -8.77
N SER A 200 4.28 2.77 -7.50
CA SER A 200 3.32 3.79 -7.07
C SER A 200 3.92 5.18 -7.19
N GLN A 201 5.25 5.27 -7.10
CA GLN A 201 6.01 6.51 -7.25
C GLN A 201 7.31 6.27 -8.00
N LEU A 202 7.74 7.32 -8.71
CA LEU A 202 9.10 7.44 -9.23
C LEU A 202 9.86 8.48 -8.42
N ILE A 203 11.08 8.14 -8.02
CA ILE A 203 12.00 9.03 -7.35
C ILE A 203 13.09 9.42 -8.33
N VAL A 204 13.12 10.68 -8.73
CA VAL A 204 14.11 11.22 -9.67
C VAL A 204 15.19 11.94 -8.89
N HIS A 205 16.37 11.34 -8.78
CA HIS A 205 17.56 11.97 -8.21
C HIS A 205 18.29 12.72 -9.32
N VAL A 206 18.34 14.04 -9.24
CA VAL A 206 19.00 14.91 -10.22
C VAL A 206 20.32 15.46 -9.70
N SER A 207 21.28 15.67 -10.59
CA SER A 207 22.53 16.37 -10.25
C SER A 207 22.27 17.86 -9.97
N ASP A 208 23.16 18.48 -9.18
CA ASP A 208 23.06 19.91 -8.84
C ASP A 208 23.13 20.81 -10.09
N SER A 209 23.86 20.39 -11.12
CA SER A 209 23.94 21.11 -12.40
C SER A 209 22.57 21.15 -13.09
N ILE A 210 21.84 20.04 -13.13
CA ILE A 210 20.47 19.98 -13.66
C ILE A 210 19.50 20.77 -12.79
N LEU A 211 19.59 20.59 -11.47
CA LEU A 211 18.73 21.29 -10.52
C LEU A 211 18.89 22.82 -10.61
N SER A 212 20.07 23.30 -11.01
CA SER A 212 20.39 24.72 -11.25
C SER A 212 20.10 25.21 -12.67
N SER A 213 19.71 24.32 -13.59
CA SER A 213 19.42 24.68 -14.97
C SER A 213 18.18 25.57 -15.08
N THR A 214 18.15 26.39 -16.13
CA THR A 214 16.99 27.20 -16.55
C THR A 214 16.26 26.57 -17.75
N SER A 215 16.79 25.49 -18.30
CA SER A 215 16.12 24.72 -19.36
C SER A 215 15.16 23.71 -18.78
N ASP A 216 14.11 23.38 -19.52
CA ASP A 216 13.25 22.25 -19.18
C ASP A 216 14.08 20.96 -19.11
N PHE A 217 13.83 20.17 -18.07
CA PHE A 217 14.49 18.89 -17.83
C PHE A 217 13.54 17.76 -18.18
N SER A 218 13.95 16.90 -19.12
CA SER A 218 13.15 15.76 -19.56
C SER A 218 13.62 14.46 -18.89
N ILE A 219 12.67 13.64 -18.47
CA ILE A 219 12.89 12.27 -18.01
C ILE A 219 12.14 11.27 -18.89
N ASP A 220 12.79 10.14 -19.16
CA ASP A 220 12.16 8.99 -19.78
C ASP A 220 11.60 8.07 -18.69
N VAL A 221 10.27 7.91 -18.68
CA VAL A 221 9.54 7.10 -17.69
C VAL A 221 9.16 5.71 -18.21
N SER A 222 9.60 5.34 -19.42
CA SER A 222 9.27 4.06 -20.06
C SER A 222 10.19 2.89 -19.66
N GLY A 223 11.26 3.19 -18.92
CA GLY A 223 12.26 2.21 -18.52
C GLY A 223 11.89 1.38 -17.29
N SER A 224 12.66 0.32 -17.07
CA SER A 224 12.69 -0.40 -15.79
C SER A 224 13.61 0.35 -14.82
N PHE A 225 13.12 0.70 -13.63
CA PHE A 225 13.89 1.46 -12.64
C PHE A 225 14.36 0.59 -11.49
N GLU A 226 15.55 0.91 -10.97
CA GLU A 226 16.05 0.29 -9.74
C GLU A 226 15.08 0.55 -8.59
N ARG A 227 14.79 -0.49 -7.80
CA ARG A 227 13.84 -0.38 -6.71
C ARG A 227 14.51 0.25 -5.49
N LEU A 228 13.93 1.32 -4.97
CA LEU A 228 14.40 1.92 -3.72
C LEU A 228 13.73 1.25 -2.52
N ASP A 229 14.55 0.75 -1.60
CA ASP A 229 14.06 0.20 -0.35
C ASP A 229 13.67 1.30 0.64
N ILE A 230 12.69 1.03 1.50
CA ILE A 230 12.13 2.01 2.44
C ILE A 230 13.20 2.56 3.40
N GLU A 231 14.09 1.69 3.87
CA GLU A 231 15.20 2.10 4.75
C GLU A 231 16.14 3.09 4.08
N GLU A 232 16.22 3.08 2.75
CA GLU A 232 16.99 4.06 1.98
C GLU A 232 16.16 5.29 1.66
N ALA A 233 14.88 5.13 1.34
CA ALA A 233 13.98 6.23 1.06
C ALA A 233 13.87 7.23 2.23
N ILE A 234 13.79 6.75 3.48
CA ILE A 234 13.65 7.64 4.64
C ILE A 234 14.92 8.45 4.99
N LYS A 235 16.06 8.20 4.32
CA LYS A 235 17.34 8.87 4.61
C LYS A 235 17.49 10.22 3.90
N PHE A 236 16.58 10.58 3.00
CA PHE A 236 16.73 11.76 2.15
C PHE A 236 15.54 12.71 2.25
N ASN A 237 15.76 13.95 1.82
CA ASN A 237 14.69 14.92 1.62
C ASN A 237 14.21 14.89 0.16
N TYR A 238 12.95 15.25 -0.04
CA TYR A 238 12.30 15.17 -1.34
C TYR A 238 11.51 16.43 -1.66
N THR A 239 11.48 16.77 -2.95
CA THR A 239 10.51 17.70 -3.50
C THR A 239 9.37 16.87 -4.11
N SER A 240 8.17 16.93 -3.55
CA SER A 240 7.01 16.25 -4.13
C SER A 240 6.41 17.11 -5.26
N LEU A 241 6.31 16.53 -6.45
CA LEU A 241 5.73 17.18 -7.63
C LEU A 241 4.26 16.82 -7.77
N LYS A 242 3.46 17.80 -8.18
CA LYS A 242 2.02 17.68 -8.47
C LYS A 242 1.79 17.54 -9.98
N PRO A 243 0.60 17.11 -10.44
CA PRO A 243 0.31 17.00 -11.88
C PRO A 243 0.63 18.29 -12.67
N ASN A 244 0.26 19.46 -12.14
CA ASN A 244 0.50 20.75 -12.79
C ASN A 244 1.97 21.21 -12.79
N ASP A 245 2.87 20.47 -12.15
CA ASP A 245 4.31 20.71 -12.17
C ASP A 245 5.01 20.02 -13.35
N LEU A 246 4.25 19.20 -14.09
CA LEU A 246 4.73 18.27 -15.09
C LEU A 246 3.97 18.51 -16.40
N TYR A 247 4.63 18.24 -17.53
CA TYR A 247 3.95 18.10 -18.80
C TYR A 247 4.62 17.01 -19.62
N CYS A 248 3.84 16.31 -20.45
CA CYS A 248 4.34 15.23 -21.28
C CYS A 248 4.44 15.69 -22.75
N ARG A 249 5.55 15.32 -23.40
CA ARG A 249 5.74 15.52 -24.83
C ARG A 249 6.53 14.35 -25.44
N ASN A 250 5.96 13.68 -26.44
CA ASN A 250 6.57 12.50 -27.09
C ASN A 250 6.93 11.40 -26.08
N GLY A 251 6.07 11.14 -25.10
CA GLY A 251 6.28 10.11 -24.07
C GLY A 251 7.38 10.43 -23.04
N HIS A 252 7.91 11.66 -23.05
CA HIS A 252 8.85 12.15 -22.03
C HIS A 252 8.14 13.13 -21.11
N ILE A 253 8.40 13.03 -19.81
CA ILE A 253 7.93 14.00 -18.84
C ILE A 253 8.95 15.13 -18.73
N TYR A 254 8.47 16.36 -18.71
CA TYR A 254 9.27 17.54 -18.58
C TYR A 254 8.98 18.27 -17.27
N ILE A 255 10.04 18.82 -16.69
CA ILE A 255 10.04 19.53 -15.41
C ILE A 255 10.74 20.87 -15.61
N ASN A 256 10.11 21.96 -15.19
CA ASN A 256 10.71 23.29 -15.23
C ASN A 256 11.15 23.72 -13.83
N PHE A 257 12.45 23.63 -13.55
CA PHE A 257 12.99 23.93 -12.23
C PHE A 257 12.83 25.39 -11.80
N ASP A 258 12.81 26.35 -12.74
CA ASP A 258 12.59 27.75 -12.40
C ASP A 258 11.18 27.99 -11.87
N ILE A 259 10.16 27.39 -12.52
CA ILE A 259 8.77 27.42 -12.02
C ILE A 259 8.67 26.74 -10.66
N LEU A 260 9.33 25.59 -10.49
CA LEU A 260 9.33 24.88 -9.20
C LEU A 260 9.97 25.72 -8.09
N ARG A 261 11.09 26.40 -8.36
CA ARG A 261 11.74 27.29 -7.37
C ARG A 261 10.84 28.46 -6.99
N LEU A 262 10.11 29.04 -7.95
CA LEU A 262 9.12 30.09 -7.66
C LEU A 262 7.96 29.59 -6.79
N LYS A 263 7.55 28.33 -6.97
CA LYS A 263 6.40 27.75 -6.29
C LYS A 263 6.73 27.20 -4.90
N TYR A 264 7.85 26.50 -4.77
CA TYR A 264 8.23 25.72 -3.59
C TYR A 264 9.46 26.29 -2.86
N GLY A 265 10.12 27.31 -3.41
CA GLY A 265 11.33 27.89 -2.84
C GLY A 265 12.54 26.99 -3.06
N LYS A 266 13.19 26.55 -1.98
CA LYS A 266 14.37 25.68 -2.08
C LYS A 266 13.94 24.27 -2.49
N LEU A 267 14.49 23.78 -3.59
CA LEU A 267 14.26 22.41 -4.05
C LEU A 267 15.31 21.46 -3.47
N HIS A 268 14.88 20.24 -3.20
CA HIS A 268 15.76 19.10 -2.97
C HIS A 268 16.11 18.41 -4.29
N ASN A 269 17.29 17.80 -4.34
CA ASN A 269 17.81 17.11 -5.52
C ASN A 269 17.16 15.73 -5.78
N ARG A 270 16.22 15.29 -4.93
CA ARG A 270 15.37 14.13 -5.18
C ARG A 270 13.92 14.59 -5.33
N LEU A 271 13.29 14.24 -6.44
CA LEU A 271 11.93 14.60 -6.77
C LEU A 271 11.04 13.35 -6.66
N VAL A 272 9.88 13.47 -6.03
CA VAL A 272 8.89 12.38 -5.95
C VAL A 272 7.75 12.70 -6.90
N ILE A 273 7.46 11.77 -7.81
CA ILE A 273 6.36 11.85 -8.76
C ILE A 273 5.44 10.65 -8.54
N GLN A 274 4.13 10.89 -8.36
CA GLN A 274 3.17 9.80 -8.24
C GLN A 274 2.90 9.17 -9.61
N MET A 275 2.86 7.84 -9.68
CA MET A 275 2.65 7.14 -10.95
C MET A 275 1.27 7.44 -11.55
N LYS A 276 0.24 7.57 -10.70
CA LYS A 276 -1.10 8.01 -11.14
C LYS A 276 -1.09 9.38 -11.83
N ASP A 277 -0.23 10.30 -11.39
CA ASP A 277 -0.14 11.65 -11.96
C ASP A 277 0.54 11.57 -13.34
N ILE A 278 1.54 10.70 -13.49
CA ILE A 278 2.18 10.41 -14.78
C ILE A 278 1.17 9.81 -15.77
N GLU A 279 0.44 8.79 -15.34
CA GLU A 279 -0.57 8.11 -16.15
C GLU A 279 -1.65 9.07 -16.65
N GLU A 280 -2.11 9.99 -15.78
CA GLU A 280 -3.08 11.02 -16.12
C GLU A 280 -2.54 11.97 -17.22
N ILE A 281 -1.32 12.47 -17.07
CA ILE A 281 -0.72 13.41 -18.04
C ILE A 281 -0.42 12.72 -19.37
N VAL A 282 0.11 11.49 -19.35
CA VAL A 282 0.38 10.71 -20.58
C VAL A 282 -0.91 10.43 -21.32
N LYS A 283 -1.98 10.06 -20.61
CA LYS A 283 -3.30 9.85 -21.22
C LYS A 283 -3.82 11.13 -21.89
N TYR A 284 -3.70 12.26 -21.23
CA TYR A 284 -4.13 13.55 -21.76
C TYR A 284 -3.36 13.96 -23.03
N GLU A 285 -2.04 13.70 -23.10
CA GLU A 285 -1.24 13.94 -24.31
C GLU A 285 -1.73 13.06 -25.49
N TYR A 286 -1.98 11.78 -25.23
CA TYR A 286 -2.51 10.85 -26.23
C TYR A 286 -3.87 11.29 -26.76
N GLU A 287 -4.75 11.81 -25.91
CA GLU A 287 -6.05 12.32 -26.32
C GLU A 287 -5.89 13.53 -27.26
N ILE A 288 -5.05 14.50 -26.92
CA ILE A 288 -4.79 15.69 -27.77
C ILE A 288 -4.16 15.31 -29.12
N ALA A 289 -3.23 14.36 -29.15
CA ALA A 289 -2.54 13.96 -30.38
C ALA A 289 -3.45 13.23 -31.40
N ASN A 290 -4.63 12.77 -30.97
CA ASN A 290 -5.59 12.04 -31.80
C ASN A 290 -6.84 12.88 -32.16
N PHE A 291 -6.82 14.20 -31.90
CA PHE A 291 -7.77 15.19 -32.43
C PHE A 291 -7.15 16.02 -33.56
#